data_AF-X1PWT5-F1
#
_entry.id   AF-X1PWT5-F1
#
_cell.length_a   1.000
_cell.length_b   1.000
_cell.length_c   1.000
_cell.angle_alpha   90.00
_cell.angle_beta   90.00
_cell.angle_gamma   90.00
#
_symmetry.space_group_name_H-M   'P 1'
#
loop_
_entity.id
_entity.type
_entity.pdbx_description
1 polymer ?
#
loop_
_entity_poly.entity_id
_entity_poly.type
_entity_poly.pdbx_seq_one_letter_code
_entity_poly.pdbx_strand_id
1 'polypeptide(L)'
;ARRHLREAGKETPLHFTAYYPACKFDAPPTPVVVLERAHDIAVSEGLEFVYLGNVPGHRYENTYCPECRELLIERFGLELVKINLKGNRCPSCGREIPIVGKIS
;
A
#
# COMPACT_ATOMS: atom_id res chain seq x y z
N ALA A 1 10.25 4.09 8.36
CA ALA A 1 9.33 5.24 8.17
C ALA A 1 10.07 6.58 8.08
N ARG A 2 10.63 7.13 9.17
CA ARG A 2 11.30 8.46 9.20
C ARG A 2 12.35 8.70 8.11
N ARG A 3 13.24 7.72 7.89
CA ARG A 3 14.26 7.79 6.83
C ARG A 3 13.63 7.90 5.44
N HIS A 4 12.61 7.07 5.16
CA HIS A 4 11.87 7.09 3.90
C HIS A 4 11.20 8.44 3.67
N LEU A 5 10.51 8.97 4.68
CA LEU A 5 9.89 10.29 4.60
C LEU A 5 10.88 11.39 4.21
N ARG A 6 12.10 11.36 4.78
CA ARG A 6 13.14 12.34 4.49
C ARG A 6 13.74 12.18 3.10
N GLU A 7 13.96 10.94 2.65
CA GLU A 7 14.73 10.65 1.43
C GLU A 7 13.86 10.49 0.18
N ALA A 8 12.63 9.99 0.33
CA ALA A 8 11.71 9.69 -0.77
C ALA A 8 10.37 10.47 -0.67
N GLY A 9 10.10 11.16 0.43
CA GLY A 9 8.86 11.88 0.65
C GLY A 9 7.68 10.99 1.07
N LYS A 10 6.59 11.63 1.45
CA LYS A 10 5.38 10.97 1.98
C LYS A 10 4.52 10.26 0.93
N GLU A 11 4.63 10.69 -0.32
CA GLU A 11 3.85 10.20 -1.46
C GLU A 11 4.49 8.99 -2.16
N THR A 12 5.77 8.71 -1.88
CA THR A 12 6.45 7.55 -2.46
C THR A 12 6.01 6.28 -1.73
N PRO A 13 5.48 5.26 -2.44
CA PRO A 13 5.01 4.02 -1.83
C PRO A 13 6.07 3.31 -0.98
N LEU A 14 5.64 2.78 0.17
CA LEU A 14 6.42 1.84 0.98
C LEU A 14 5.71 0.49 1.03
N HIS A 15 6.44 -0.58 0.74
CA HIS A 15 5.89 -1.94 0.74
C HIS A 15 6.54 -2.78 1.85
N PHE A 16 5.70 -3.43 2.66
CA PHE A 16 6.11 -4.49 3.57
C PHE A 16 5.62 -5.82 3.02
N THR A 17 6.53 -6.67 2.57
CA THR A 17 6.19 -7.94 1.93
C THR A 17 6.39 -9.09 2.92
N ALA A 18 5.36 -9.91 3.12
CA ALA A 18 5.45 -11.09 3.97
C ALA A 18 6.48 -12.10 3.41
N TYR A 19 7.33 -12.61 4.30
CA TYR A 19 8.19 -13.74 3.97
C TYR A 19 7.42 -15.06 4.15
N TYR A 20 7.71 -16.01 3.27
CA TYR A 20 7.31 -17.42 3.35
C TYR A 20 8.54 -18.31 3.14
N PRO A 21 8.61 -19.49 3.78
CA PRO A 21 9.69 -20.46 3.56
C PRO A 21 9.95 -20.71 2.08
N ALA A 22 11.19 -20.47 1.63
CA ALA A 22 11.56 -20.58 0.24
C ALA A 22 13.04 -20.95 0.07
N CYS A 23 13.30 -21.89 -0.84
CA CYS A 23 14.63 -22.37 -1.20
C CYS A 23 15.46 -22.86 0.00
N LYS A 24 16.43 -22.05 0.46
CA LYS A 24 17.42 -22.41 1.49
C LYS A 24 17.18 -21.72 2.84
N PHE A 25 16.09 -20.97 2.97
CA PHE A 25 15.74 -20.29 4.21
C PHE A 25 14.38 -20.82 4.68
N ASP A 26 14.34 -21.27 5.93
CA ASP A 26 13.27 -22.08 6.52
C ASP A 26 12.72 -21.49 7.83
N ALA A 27 12.94 -20.20 8.06
CA ALA A 27 12.30 -19.51 9.17
C ALA A 27 10.76 -19.55 9.04
N PRO A 28 10.01 -19.41 10.15
CA PRO A 28 8.55 -19.30 10.07
C PRO A 28 8.11 -18.12 9.18
N PRO A 29 6.96 -18.24 8.50
CA PRO A 29 6.42 -17.13 7.70
C PRO A 29 6.18 -15.90 8.57
N THR A 30 6.28 -14.71 7.98
CA THR A 30 6.02 -13.46 8.72
C THR A 30 4.55 -13.40 9.15
N PRO A 31 4.25 -13.30 10.46
CA PRO A 31 2.87 -13.16 10.91
C PRO A 31 2.24 -11.86 10.39
N VAL A 32 1.00 -11.93 9.91
CA VAL A 32 0.28 -10.76 9.35
C VAL A 32 0.21 -9.61 10.35
N VAL A 33 0.00 -9.90 11.64
CA VAL A 33 -0.04 -8.88 12.71
C VAL A 33 1.24 -8.04 12.82
N VAL A 34 2.41 -8.61 12.47
CA VAL A 34 3.68 -7.87 12.46
C VAL A 34 3.69 -6.86 11.31
N LEU A 35 3.17 -7.26 10.15
CA LEU A 35 3.04 -6.40 8.98
C LEU A 35 2.02 -5.28 9.22
N GLU A 36 0.87 -5.59 9.80
CA GLU A 36 -0.14 -4.59 10.18
C GLU A 36 0.45 -3.55 11.14
N ARG A 37 1.20 -4.00 12.16
CA ARG A 37 1.91 -3.08 13.06
C ARG A 37 2.91 -2.21 12.33
N ALA A 38 3.67 -2.76 11.38
CA ALA A 38 4.62 -1.99 10.59
C ALA A 38 3.92 -0.94 9.69
N HIS A 39 2.78 -1.32 9.10
CA HIS A 39 1.92 -0.42 8.34
C HIS A 39 1.44 0.73 9.22
N ASP A 40 0.88 0.44 10.40
CA ASP A 40 0.30 1.45 11.27
C ASP A 40 1.35 2.46 11.77
N ILE A 41 2.57 1.98 12.10
CA ILE A 41 3.70 2.85 12.44
C ILE A 41 4.05 3.75 11.24
N ALA A 42 4.16 3.19 10.03
CA ALA A 42 4.51 3.94 8.84
C ALA A 42 3.49 5.05 8.51
N VAL A 43 2.20 4.73 8.60
CA VAL A 43 1.11 5.70 8.42
C VAL A 43 1.13 6.76 9.52
N SER A 44 1.35 6.38 10.78
CA SER A 44 1.41 7.32 11.91
C SER A 44 2.54 8.34 11.79
N GLU A 45 3.62 7.98 11.10
CA GLU A 45 4.75 8.87 10.82
C GLU A 45 4.47 9.81 9.64
N GLY A 46 3.37 9.61 8.90
CA GLY A 46 2.90 10.50 7.83
C GLY A 46 3.06 9.96 6.41
N LEU A 47 3.34 8.66 6.23
CA LEU A 47 3.35 8.05 4.90
C LEU A 47 1.92 7.86 4.39
N GLU A 48 1.67 8.26 3.15
CA GLU A 48 0.32 8.27 2.56
C GLU A 48 -0.03 6.92 1.89
N PHE A 49 0.97 6.22 1.35
CA PHE A 49 0.80 4.99 0.58
C PHE A 49 1.70 3.88 1.14
N VAL A 50 1.13 3.05 2.01
CA VAL A 50 1.82 1.92 2.65
C VAL A 50 1.07 0.64 2.32
N TYR A 51 1.79 -0.36 1.82
CA TYR A 51 1.19 -1.58 1.29
C TYR A 51 1.71 -2.82 1.99
N LEU A 52 0.85 -3.83 2.12
CA LEU A 52 1.23 -5.19 2.50
C LEU A 52 1.25 -6.09 1.27
N GLY A 53 2.37 -6.76 1.03
CA GLY A 53 2.56 -7.73 -0.04
C GLY A 53 2.59 -9.17 0.47
N ASN A 54 2.36 -10.14 -0.42
CA ASN A 54 2.28 -11.57 -0.10
C ASN A 54 1.22 -11.91 0.96
N VAL A 55 0.15 -11.12 1.05
CA VAL A 55 -1.03 -11.41 1.87
C VAL A 55 -2.27 -11.23 0.99
N PRO A 56 -2.57 -12.21 0.10
CA PRO A 56 -3.64 -12.06 -0.90
C PRO A 56 -5.00 -11.79 -0.26
N GLY A 57 -5.75 -10.84 -0.81
CA GLY A 57 -7.06 -10.40 -0.30
C GLY A 57 -6.98 -9.46 0.90
N HIS A 58 -5.78 -9.08 1.36
CA HIS A 58 -5.63 -8.22 2.52
C HIS A 58 -5.93 -6.77 2.16
N ARG A 59 -6.75 -6.08 2.96
CA ARG A 59 -7.16 -4.69 2.67
C ARG A 59 -6.01 -3.73 2.37
N TYR A 60 -4.85 -3.92 3.00
CA TYR A 60 -3.66 -3.09 2.79
C TYR A 60 -2.85 -3.41 1.50
N GLU A 61 -3.33 -4.28 0.60
CA GLU A 61 -2.82 -4.36 -0.77
C GLU A 61 -3.53 -3.34 -1.70
N ASN A 62 -4.64 -2.75 -1.23
CA ASN A 62 -5.42 -1.76 -1.94
C ASN A 62 -4.86 -0.34 -1.77
N THR A 63 -5.20 0.54 -2.71
CA THR A 63 -4.93 1.97 -2.61
C THR A 63 -6.17 2.70 -2.10
N TYR A 64 -6.03 3.39 -0.97
CA TYR A 64 -7.05 4.27 -0.41
C TYR A 64 -6.64 5.73 -0.59
N CYS A 65 -7.63 6.62 -0.67
CA CYS A 65 -7.37 8.05 -0.65
C CYS A 65 -6.74 8.45 0.70
N PRO A 66 -5.59 9.15 0.72
CA PRO A 66 -4.98 9.56 1.98
C PRO A 66 -5.80 10.62 2.73
N GLU A 67 -6.70 11.31 2.04
CA GLU A 67 -7.52 12.39 2.61
C GLU A 67 -8.86 11.87 3.16
N CYS A 68 -9.65 11.15 2.35
CA CYS A 68 -10.99 10.70 2.75
C CYS A 68 -11.14 9.19 2.95
N ARG A 69 -10.07 8.41 2.74
CA ARG A 69 -10.05 6.93 2.89
C ARG A 69 -10.95 6.16 1.93
N GLU A 70 -11.51 6.80 0.90
CA GLU A 70 -12.20 6.12 -0.20
C GLU A 70 -11.30 5.06 -0.85
N LEU A 71 -11.86 3.89 -1.18
CA LEU A 71 -11.16 2.86 -1.94
C LEU A 71 -11.01 3.30 -3.40
N LEU A 72 -9.75 3.49 -3.83
CA LEU A 72 -9.43 4.01 -5.15
C LEU A 72 -8.97 2.93 -6.12
N ILE A 73 -8.15 1.99 -5.65
CA ILE A 73 -7.70 0.85 -6.45
C ILE A 73 -7.79 -0.39 -5.59
N GLU A 74 -8.61 -1.33 -6.03
CA GLU A 74 -8.76 -2.65 -5.43
C GLU A 74 -7.86 -3.65 -6.16
N ARG A 75 -7.16 -4.47 -5.38
CA ARG A 75 -6.22 -5.48 -5.86
C ARG A 75 -6.51 -6.81 -5.19
N PHE A 76 -6.11 -7.87 -5.88
CA PHE A 76 -6.02 -9.21 -5.32
C PHE A 76 -4.69 -9.82 -5.76
N GLY A 77 -3.67 -9.75 -4.91
CA GLY A 77 -2.30 -10.10 -5.30
C GLY A 77 -1.77 -9.20 -6.42
N LEU A 78 -1.53 -9.77 -7.60
CA LEU A 78 -1.03 -9.05 -8.77
C LEU A 78 -2.13 -8.53 -9.70
N GLU A 79 -3.39 -8.85 -9.42
CA GLU A 79 -4.52 -8.47 -10.25
C GLU A 79 -5.12 -7.13 -9.82
N LEU A 80 -5.44 -6.27 -10.79
CA LEU A 80 -6.25 -5.07 -10.59
C LEU A 80 -7.72 -5.44 -10.70
N VAL A 81 -8.43 -5.43 -9.58
CA VAL A 81 -9.85 -5.81 -9.50
C VAL A 81 -10.75 -4.63 -9.85
N LYS A 82 -10.41 -3.43 -9.38
CA LYS A 82 -11.21 -2.23 -9.59
C LYS A 82 -10.36 -0.97 -9.56
N ILE A 83 -10.70 -0.03 -10.43
CA ILE A 83 -10.13 1.32 -10.44
C ILE A 83 -11.28 2.33 -10.32
N ASN A 84 -11.22 3.15 -9.28
CA ASN A 84 -12.22 4.15 -8.92
C ASN A 84 -11.55 5.53 -8.83
N LEU A 85 -11.13 6.05 -9.99
CA LEU A 85 -10.46 7.34 -10.13
C LEU A 85 -11.12 8.17 -11.23
N LYS A 86 -11.18 9.50 -11.02
CA LYS A 86 -11.51 10.47 -12.08
C LYS A 86 -10.20 11.05 -12.61
N GLY A 87 -9.65 10.42 -13.65
CA GLY A 87 -8.27 10.69 -14.07
C GLY A 87 -7.28 10.21 -13.00
N ASN A 88 -6.58 11.14 -12.36
CA ASN A 88 -5.70 10.87 -11.21
C ASN A 88 -6.28 11.39 -9.88
N ARG A 89 -7.58 11.71 -9.82
CA ARG A 89 -8.22 12.28 -8.63
C ARG A 89 -9.16 11.30 -7.95
N CYS A 90 -9.22 11.39 -6.62
CA CYS A 90 -10.25 10.75 -5.83
C CYS A 90 -11.64 11.26 -6.26
N PRO A 91 -12.59 10.37 -6.59
CA PRO A 91 -13.93 10.78 -7.03
C PRO A 91 -14.78 11.38 -5.90
N SER A 92 -14.42 11.11 -4.64
CA SER A 92 -15.15 11.50 -3.43
C SER A 92 -14.73 12.88 -2.91
N CYS A 93 -13.44 13.14 -2.72
CA CYS A 93 -12.94 14.42 -2.18
C CYS A 93 -12.16 15.29 -3.20
N GLY A 94 -11.84 14.77 -4.39
CA GLY A 94 -11.10 15.51 -5.42
C GLY A 94 -9.58 15.57 -5.22
N ARG A 95 -9.05 14.99 -4.13
CA ARG A 95 -7.60 14.88 -3.89
C ARG A 95 -6.90 14.23 -5.07
N GLU A 96 -5.86 14.90 -5.55
CA GLU A 96 -4.97 14.36 -6.56
C GLU A 96 -4.09 13.27 -5.95
N ILE A 97 -3.99 12.15 -6.67
CA ILE A 97 -3.22 10.97 -6.29
C ILE A 97 -2.01 10.91 -7.22
N PRO A 98 -0.78 10.77 -6.68
CA PRO A 98 0.46 10.86 -7.45
C PRO A 98 0.73 9.58 -8.26
N ILE A 99 -0.22 9.19 -9.10
CA ILE A 99 -0.09 8.05 -10.01
C ILE A 99 0.60 8.52 -11.28
N VAL A 100 1.67 7.81 -11.64
CA VAL A 100 2.44 8.05 -12.87
C VAL A 100 2.20 6.93 -13.87
N GLY A 101 2.11 7.29 -15.15
CA GLY A 101 1.85 6.35 -16.24
C GLY A 101 0.37 6.20 -16.59
N LYS A 102 0.06 5.23 -17.47
CA LYS A 102 -1.31 4.89 -17.85
C LYS A 102 -1.82 3.78 -16.95
N ILE A 103 -2.98 4.00 -16.33
CA ILE A 103 -3.74 2.94 -15.66
C ILE A 103 -4.71 2.39 -16.71
N SER A 104 -4.49 1.17 -17.17
CA SER A 104 -5.31 0.49 -18.18
C SER A 104 -5.64 -0.92 -17.73
#